data_AF-A0A3D0Z1Q5-F1
#
_entry.id   AF-A0A3D0Z1Q5-F1
#
_cell.length_a   1.000
_cell.length_b   1.000
_cell.length_c   1.000
_cell.angle_alpha   90.00
_cell.angle_beta   90.00
_cell.angle_gamma   90.00
#
_symmetry.space_group_name_H-M   'P 1'
#
loop_
_entity.id
_entity.type
_entity.pdbx_description
1 polymer ?
#
loop_
_entity_poly.entity_id
_entity_poly.type
_entity_poly.pdbx_seq_one_letter_code
_entity_poly.pdbx_strand_id
1 'polypeptide(L)' 'MPKTEAQIRATRKYDAKMYDRINLLIPKGKKEIIKAFTAKTGESLNGFISRAIDEAMDRDAEE' A
#
# COMPACT_ATOMS: atom_id res chain seq x y z
N MET A 1 21.05 3.05 -18.20
CA MET A 1 21.26 4.50 -17.99
C MET A 1 20.56 4.91 -16.70
N PRO A 2 21.21 5.65 -15.80
CA PRO A 2 20.56 6.17 -14.60
C PRO A 2 19.50 7.22 -14.98
N LYS A 3 18.41 7.31 -14.21
CA LYS A 3 17.38 8.33 -14.41
C LYS A 3 17.97 9.72 -14.19
N THR A 4 17.66 10.64 -15.08
CA THR A 4 18.04 12.05 -14.92
C THR A 4 17.27 12.69 -13.76
N GLU A 5 17.81 13.76 -13.18
CA GLU A 5 17.11 14.51 -12.12
C GLU A 5 15.73 14.99 -12.57
N ALA A 6 15.59 15.40 -13.83
CA ALA A 6 14.32 15.84 -14.40
C ALA A 6 13.27 14.71 -14.39
N GLN A 7 13.67 13.48 -14.75
CA GLN A 7 12.80 12.31 -14.70
C GLN A 7 12.40 11.95 -13.25
N ILE A 8 13.31 12.08 -12.29
CA ILE A 8 13.03 11.86 -10.86
C ILE A 8 12.01 12.90 -10.35
N ARG A 9 12.18 14.18 -10.68
CA ARG A 9 11.25 15.25 -10.29
C ARG A 9 9.86 15.04 -10.91
N ALA A 10 9.80 14.69 -12.19
CA ALA A 10 8.54 14.38 -12.87
C ALA A 10 7.80 13.20 -12.21
N THR A 11 8.52 12.11 -11.89
CA THR A 11 7.95 10.95 -11.19
C THR A 11 7.40 11.34 -9.83
N ARG A 12 8.17 12.09 -9.03
CA ARG A 12 7.72 12.55 -7.70
C ARG A 12 6.48 13.44 -7.77
N LYS A 13 6.39 14.32 -8.77
CA LYS A 13 5.22 15.19 -8.98
C LYS A 13 3.98 14.37 -9.36
N TYR A 14 4.15 13.35 -10.20
CA TYR A 14 3.06 12.43 -10.53
C TYR A 14 2.60 11.65 -9.31
N ASP A 15 3.54 11.06 -8.56
CA ASP A 15 3.23 10.27 -7.38
C ASP A 15 2.45 11.10 -6.34
N ALA A 16 2.90 12.32 -6.06
CA ALA A 16 2.26 13.19 -5.08
C ALA A 16 0.88 13.71 -5.52
N LYS A 17 0.58 13.71 -6.83
CA LYS A 17 -0.72 14.11 -7.35
C LYS A 17 -1.73 12.95 -7.33
N MET A 18 -1.25 11.74 -7.56
CA MET A 18 -2.12 10.58 -7.83
C MET A 18 -2.26 9.64 -6.64
N TYR A 19 -1.33 9.66 -5.69
CA TYR A 19 -1.28 8.70 -4.60
C TYR A 19 -1.04 9.37 -3.25
N ASP A 20 -1.88 9.05 -2.29
CA ASP A 20 -1.60 9.29 -0.88
C ASP A 20 -0.69 8.17 -0.34
N ARG A 21 0.40 8.54 0.34
CA ARG A 21 1.33 7.59 0.94
C ARG A 21 1.04 7.44 2.43
N ILE A 22 0.67 6.23 2.84
CA ILE A 22 0.47 5.88 4.25
C ILE A 22 1.72 5.15 4.77
N ASN A 23 2.36 5.73 5.80
CA ASN A 23 3.42 5.07 6.54
C ASN A 23 2.82 4.33 7.74
N LEU A 24 2.90 3.00 7.74
CA LEU A 24 2.36 2.16 8.80
C LEU A 24 3.49 1.52 9.61
N LEU A 25 3.45 1.68 10.92
CA LEU A 25 4.31 0.95 11.85
C LEU A 25 3.58 -0.30 12.34
N ILE A 26 4.19 -1.46 12.11
CA ILE A 26 3.70 -2.75 12.62
C ILE A 26 4.80 -3.45 13.43
N PRO A 27 4.42 -4.26 14.44
CA PRO A 27 5.37 -5.06 15.19
C PRO A 27 6.25 -5.94 14.29
N LYS A 28 7.49 -6.16 14.74
CA LYS A 28 8.44 -7.04 14.04
C LYS A 28 7.83 -8.43 13.85
N GLY A 29 7.98 -8.99 12.65
CA GLY A 29 7.41 -10.30 12.28
C GLY A 29 5.99 -10.24 11.71
N LYS A 30 5.20 -9.21 12.02
CA LYS A 30 3.82 -9.09 11.50
C LYS A 30 3.79 -8.95 9.97
N LYS A 31 4.78 -8.27 9.38
CA LYS A 31 4.93 -8.15 7.93
C LYS A 31 5.02 -9.52 7.23
N GLU A 32 5.78 -10.45 7.79
CA GLU A 32 5.96 -11.79 7.21
C GLU A 32 4.69 -12.62 7.32
N ILE A 33 3.94 -12.48 8.42
CA ILE A 33 2.63 -13.12 8.59
C ILE A 33 1.66 -12.64 7.50
N ILE A 34 1.58 -11.32 7.27
CA ILE A 34 0.72 -10.76 6.23
C ILE A 34 1.18 -11.23 4.85
N LYS A 35 2.48 -11.21 4.58
CA LYS A 35 3.03 -11.68 3.29
C LYS A 35 2.72 -13.16 3.04
N ALA A 36 2.79 -14.01 4.06
CA ALA A 36 2.43 -15.43 3.96
C ALA A 36 0.92 -15.62 3.72
N PHE A 37 0.07 -14.73 4.27
CA PHE A 37 -1.36 -14.71 4.00
C PHE A 37 -1.64 -14.34 2.54
N THR A 38 -1.08 -13.22 2.06
CA THR A 38 -1.35 -12.73 0.71
C THR A 38 -0.76 -13.65 -0.37
N ALA A 39 0.33 -14.36 -0.07
CA ALA A 39 0.89 -15.39 -0.95
C ALA A 39 -0.10 -16.55 -1.22
N LYS A 40 -0.99 -16.87 -0.27
CA LYS A 40 -2.01 -17.90 -0.44
C LYS A 40 -3.20 -17.42 -1.28
N THR A 41 -3.54 -16.14 -1.17
CA THR A 41 -4.66 -15.54 -1.91
C THR A 41 -4.25 -15.04 -3.29
N GLY A 42 -2.95 -14.97 -3.60
CA GLY A 42 -2.42 -14.38 -4.83
C GLY A 42 -2.49 -12.85 -4.84
N GLU A 43 -2.79 -12.23 -3.70
CA GLU A 43 -2.96 -10.79 -3.56
C GLU A 43 -1.61 -10.11 -3.28
N SER A 44 -1.47 -8.84 -3.68
CA SER A 44 -0.32 -8.04 -3.27
C SER A 44 -0.49 -7.55 -1.83
N LEU A 45 0.62 -7.31 -1.12
CA LEU A 45 0.57 -6.79 0.25
C LEU A 45 -0.20 -5.46 0.32
N ASN A 46 0.02 -4.56 -0.65
CA ASN A 46 -0.68 -3.28 -0.71
C ASN A 46 -2.17 -3.46 -1.04
N GLY A 47 -2.51 -4.35 -1.98
CA GLY A 47 -3.90 -4.64 -2.33
C GLY A 47 -4.68 -5.17 -1.13
N PHE A 48 -4.08 -6.11 -0.38
CA PHE A 48 -4.65 -6.63 0.85
C PHE A 48 -4.90 -5.54 1.89
N ILE A 49 -3.94 -4.63 2.08
CA ILE A 49 -4.09 -3.52 3.03
C ILE A 49 -5.20 -2.57 2.59
N SER A 50 -5.25 -2.20 1.31
CA SER A 50 -6.32 -1.33 0.78
C SER A 50 -7.69 -1.96 0.96
N ARG A 51 -7.86 -3.22 0.55
CA ARG A 51 -9.12 -3.94 0.72
C ARG A 51 -9.53 -4.06 2.19
N ALA A 52 -8.58 -4.33 3.09
CA ALA A 52 -8.89 -4.42 4.53
C ALA A 52 -9.31 -3.07 5.13
N ILE A 53 -8.83 -1.94 4.59
CA ILE A 53 -9.29 -0.61 4.98
C ILE A 53 -10.70 -0.38 4.47
N ASP A 54 -10.96 -0.65 3.19
CA ASP A 54 -12.28 -0.46 2.57
C ASP A 54 -13.34 -1.33 3.27
N GLU A 55 -13.07 -2.62 3.48
CA GLU A 55 -13.96 -3.54 4.21
C GLU A 55 -14.23 -3.12 5.66
N ALA A 56 -13.26 -2.45 6.31
CA ALA A 56 -13.45 -1.94 7.66
C ALA A 56 -14.33 -0.68 7.67
N MET A 57 -14.11 0.23 6.72
CA MET A 57 -14.92 1.43 6.58
C MET A 57 -16.37 1.09 6.22
N ASP A 58 -16.58 0.15 5.29
CA ASP A 58 -17.91 -0.27 4.86
C ASP A 58 -18.69 -0.91 6.02
N ARG A 59 -18.06 -1.82 6.76
CA ARG A 59 -18.68 -2.47 7.92
C ARG A 59 -19.10 -1.46 8.99
N ASP A 60 -18.24 -0.48 9.27
CA ASP A 60 -18.50 0.53 10.30
C ASP A 60 -19.54 1.58 9.83
N ALA A 61 -19.79 1.70 8.53
CA ALA A 61 -20.80 2.59 7.96
C ALA A 61 -22.19 1.94 7.84
N GLU A 62 -22.25 0.61 7.84
CA GLU A 62 -23.50 -0.18 7.86
C GLU A 62 -24.08 -0.38 9.27
N GLU A 63 -23.36 0.04 10.31
CA GLU A 63 -23.78 0.02 11.73
C GLU A 63 -24.35 1.38 12.19
#